data_AF-A0A3A4ZU04-F1
#
_entry.id   AF-A0A3A4ZU04-F1
#
_cell.length_a   1.000
_cell.length_b   1.000
_cell.length_c   1.000
_cell.angle_alpha   90.00
_cell.angle_beta   90.00
_cell.angle_gamma   90.00
#
_symmetry.space_group_name_H-M   'P 1'
#
loop_
_entity.id
_entity.type
_entity.pdbx_description
1 polymer ?
#
loop_
_entity_poly.entity_id
_entity_poly.type
_entity_poly.pdbx_seq_one_letter_code
_entity_poly.pdbx_strand_id
1 'polypeptide(L)'
;MIPLSIPALVKGLRERLGLTQEQFAHEVGVTFGTVNQWENGRRRPQPFLLRRLLEMEAAMDERSAGRLNKGEAKAFKKRWEAVNAAEKDELASTSVAQKFRQVAALLASAAKLGWTEALAEEEALVRERYARLRKYSHV
;
A
#
# COMPACT_ATOMS: atom_id res chain seq x y z
N MET A 1 2.52 6.42 -7.82
CA MET A 1 2.52 6.32 -9.30
C MET A 1 3.26 7.55 -9.79
N ILE A 2 4.37 7.42 -10.53
CA ILE A 2 5.19 8.58 -10.95
C ILE A 2 4.36 9.44 -11.91
N PRO A 3 4.17 10.75 -11.68
CA PRO A 3 3.38 11.58 -12.58
C PRO A 3 4.06 11.71 -13.94
N LEU A 4 3.33 11.37 -14.99
CA LEU A 4 3.77 11.28 -16.38
C LEU A 4 4.19 12.62 -17.01
N SER A 5 4.02 13.76 -16.34
CA SER A 5 4.52 15.07 -16.79
C SER A 5 4.38 16.17 -15.72
N ILE A 6 5.09 17.30 -15.90
CA ILE A 6 4.98 18.49 -15.03
C ILE A 6 3.53 19.02 -14.93
N PRO A 7 2.78 19.18 -16.04
CA PRO A 7 1.35 19.50 -15.99
C PRO A 7 0.54 18.55 -15.11
N ALA A 8 0.76 17.23 -15.27
CA ALA A 8 0.03 16.21 -14.53
C ALA A 8 0.36 16.24 -13.03
N LEU A 9 1.64 16.48 -12.67
CA LEU A 9 2.08 16.67 -11.30
C LEU A 9 1.35 17.85 -10.64
N VAL A 10 1.39 19.03 -11.27
CA VAL A 10 0.80 20.26 -10.72
C VAL A 10 -0.71 20.12 -10.57
N LYS A 11 -1.39 19.68 -11.64
CA LYS A 11 -2.84 19.48 -11.63
C LYS A 11 -3.26 18.43 -10.61
N GLY A 12 -2.54 17.29 -10.56
CA GLY A 12 -2.83 16.21 -9.63
C GLY A 12 -2.61 16.60 -8.16
N LEU A 13 -1.59 17.40 -7.85
CA LEU A 13 -1.41 17.97 -6.51
C LEU A 13 -2.55 18.90 -6.12
N ARG A 14 -2.91 19.85 -7.00
CA ARG A 14 -4.00 20.79 -6.75
C ARG A 14 -5.34 20.07 -6.51
N GLU A 15 -5.67 19.09 -7.34
CA GLU A 15 -6.92 18.33 -7.24
C GLU A 15 -6.99 17.49 -5.97
N ARG A 16 -5.89 16.81 -5.59
CA ARG A 16 -5.81 16.04 -4.34
C ARG A 16 -5.95 16.90 -3.09
N LEU A 17 -5.53 18.17 -3.17
CA LEU A 17 -5.68 19.15 -2.07
C LEU A 17 -7.04 19.85 -2.09
N GLY A 18 -7.86 19.66 -3.12
CA GLY A 18 -9.17 20.31 -3.25
C GLY A 18 -9.11 21.83 -3.45
N LEU A 19 -8.00 22.34 -3.98
CA LEU A 19 -7.75 23.79 -4.11
C LEU A 19 -8.10 24.31 -5.50
N THR A 20 -8.50 25.59 -5.58
CA THR A 20 -8.53 26.33 -6.85
C THR A 20 -7.10 26.64 -7.32
N GLN A 21 -6.96 27.05 -8.58
CA GLN A 21 -5.66 27.46 -9.11
C GLN A 21 -5.09 28.68 -8.36
N GLU A 22 -5.93 29.63 -7.92
CA GLU A 22 -5.47 30.77 -7.11
C GLU A 22 -4.99 30.34 -5.72
N GLN A 23 -5.74 29.47 -5.06
CA GLN A 23 -5.38 28.94 -3.75
C GLN A 23 -4.08 28.12 -3.81
N PHE A 24 -3.94 27.29 -4.84
CA PHE A 24 -2.73 26.52 -5.06
C PHE A 24 -1.53 27.43 -5.40
N ALA A 25 -1.76 28.50 -6.15
CA ALA A 25 -0.72 29.48 -6.44
C ALA A 25 -0.23 30.17 -5.15
N HIS A 26 -1.16 30.55 -4.26
CA HIS A 26 -0.84 31.10 -2.95
C HIS A 26 -0.03 30.10 -2.09
N GLU A 27 -0.46 28.83 -2.06
CA GLU A 27 0.23 27.76 -1.31
C GLU A 27 1.68 27.57 -1.79
N VAL A 28 1.88 27.54 -3.12
CA VAL A 28 3.21 27.36 -3.73
C VAL A 28 4.03 28.66 -3.75
N GLY A 29 3.42 29.82 -3.48
CA GLY A 29 4.08 31.13 -3.45
C GLY A 29 4.32 31.71 -4.85
N VAL A 30 3.43 31.45 -5.80
CA VAL A 30 3.49 31.97 -7.18
C VAL A 30 2.18 32.64 -7.57
N THR A 31 2.14 33.29 -8.73
CA THR A 31 0.90 33.89 -9.25
C THR A 31 -0.01 32.84 -9.89
N PHE A 32 -1.32 33.08 -9.90
CA PHE A 32 -2.30 32.26 -10.61
C PHE A 32 -1.87 31.98 -12.07
N GLY A 33 -1.45 33.02 -12.79
CA GLY A 33 -0.99 32.88 -14.18
C GLY A 33 0.20 31.93 -14.31
N THR A 34 1.06 31.84 -13.30
CA THR A 34 2.19 30.91 -13.30
C THR A 34 1.71 29.46 -13.19
N VAL A 35 0.79 29.17 -12.27
CA VAL A 35 0.16 27.83 -12.14
C VAL A 35 -0.59 27.45 -13.41
N ASN A 36 -1.38 28.37 -13.97
CA ASN A 36 -2.12 28.12 -15.22
C ASN A 36 -1.17 27.74 -16.37
N GLN A 37 -0.03 28.42 -16.51
CA GLN A 37 0.95 28.11 -17.55
C GLN A 37 1.66 26.77 -17.31
N TRP A 38 1.84 26.35 -16.05
CA TRP A 38 2.39 25.04 -15.70
C TRP A 38 1.40 23.91 -16.00
N GLU A 39 0.13 24.05 -15.59
CA GLU A 39 -0.91 23.06 -15.83
C GLU A 39 -1.22 22.87 -17.33
N ASN A 40 -0.99 23.90 -18.14
CA ASN A 40 -1.12 23.83 -19.60
C ASN A 40 0.21 23.46 -20.32
N GLY A 41 1.30 23.21 -19.59
CA GLY A 41 2.59 22.82 -20.15
C GLY A 41 3.32 23.94 -20.94
N ARG A 42 2.81 25.17 -20.90
CA ARG A 42 3.38 26.33 -21.61
C ARG A 42 4.64 26.86 -20.95
N ARG A 43 4.82 26.62 -19.65
CA ARG A 43 6.02 26.98 -18.90
C ARG A 43 6.37 25.88 -17.90
N ARG A 44 7.65 25.71 -17.60
CA ARG A 44 8.11 24.80 -16.54
C ARG A 44 8.42 25.58 -15.25
N PRO A 45 8.16 25.00 -14.07
CA PRO A 45 8.62 25.55 -12.80
C PRO A 45 10.14 25.70 -12.78
N GLN A 46 10.63 26.69 -12.06
CA GLN A 46 12.06 26.78 -11.74
C GLN A 46 12.48 25.56 -10.90
N PRO A 47 13.75 25.13 -10.94
CA PRO A 47 14.20 23.90 -10.28
C PRO A 47 13.81 23.81 -8.79
N PHE A 48 13.89 24.91 -8.04
CA PHE A 48 13.51 24.94 -6.62
C PHE A 48 11.99 24.77 -6.39
N LEU A 49 11.15 25.31 -7.28
CA LEU A 49 9.69 25.14 -7.23
C LEU A 49 9.30 23.72 -7.62
N LEU A 50 9.98 23.15 -8.62
CA LEU A 50 9.79 21.75 -8.99
C LEU A 50 10.13 20.83 -7.82
N ARG A 51 11.25 21.07 -7.14
CA ARG A 51 11.63 20.32 -5.94
C ARG A 51 10.55 20.42 -4.85
N ARG A 52 10.05 21.62 -4.57
CA ARG A 52 8.96 21.82 -3.60
C ARG A 52 7.70 21.05 -3.97
N LEU A 53 7.32 21.05 -5.25
CA LEU A 53 6.16 20.28 -5.74
C LEU A 53 6.35 18.77 -5.56
N LEU A 54 7.55 18.25 -5.85
CA LEU A 54 7.87 16.83 -5.64
C LEU A 54 7.88 16.45 -4.16
N GLU A 55 8.37 17.33 -3.29
CA GLU A 55 8.34 17.13 -1.83
C GLU A 55 6.88 17.13 -1.31
N MET A 56 6.01 18.01 -1.82
CA MET A 56 4.58 17.98 -1.51
C MET A 56 3.93 16.67 -1.96
N GLU A 57 4.28 16.17 -3.15
CA GLU A 57 3.75 14.89 -3.65
C GLU A 57 4.20 13.70 -2.81
N ALA A 58 5.48 13.62 -2.47
CA ALA A 58 6.01 12.56 -1.61
C ALA A 58 5.33 12.56 -0.24
N ALA A 59 5.14 13.72 0.38
CA ALA A 59 4.46 13.85 1.66
C ALA A 59 2.98 13.40 1.59
N MET A 60 2.32 13.59 0.45
CA MET A 60 0.96 13.09 0.23
C MET A 60 0.93 11.58 -0.01
N ASP A 61 1.90 11.06 -0.76
CA ASP A 61 2.02 9.62 -1.03
C ASP A 61 2.36 8.86 0.26
N GLU A 62 3.22 9.37 1.14
CA GLU A 62 3.47 8.77 2.47
C GLU A 62 2.21 8.72 3.34
N ARG A 63 1.39 9.78 3.35
CA ARG A 63 0.09 9.78 4.03
C ARG A 63 -0.93 8.83 3.39
N SER A 64 -0.76 8.56 2.09
CA SER A 64 -1.67 7.71 1.29
C SER A 64 -1.20 6.26 1.18
N ALA A 65 0.06 5.97 1.53
CA ALA A 65 0.69 4.65 1.39
C ALA A 65 0.00 3.55 2.22
N GLY A 66 -0.82 3.94 3.21
CA GLY A 66 -1.69 3.04 3.97
C GLY A 66 -3.13 2.89 3.46
N ARG A 67 -3.56 3.66 2.45
CA ARG A 67 -4.94 3.65 1.93
C ARG A 67 -4.97 3.18 0.48
N LEU A 68 -5.23 1.89 0.30
CA LEU A 68 -5.60 1.32 -1.01
C LEU A 68 -6.83 2.07 -1.56
N ASN A 69 -6.73 2.60 -2.77
CA ASN A 69 -7.92 3.14 -3.43
C ASN A 69 -8.87 1.99 -3.84
N LYS A 70 -10.14 2.30 -4.15
CA LYS A 70 -11.17 1.29 -4.45
C LYS A 70 -10.80 0.37 -5.63
N GLY A 71 -10.10 0.91 -6.64
CA GLY A 71 -9.62 0.16 -7.79
C GLY A 71 -8.48 -0.79 -7.43
N GLU A 72 -7.52 -0.31 -6.64
CA GLU A 72 -6.39 -1.09 -6.12
C GLU A 72 -6.85 -2.19 -5.17
N ALA A 73 -7.80 -1.92 -4.28
CA ALA A 73 -8.41 -2.92 -3.41
C ALA A 73 -9.13 -4.01 -4.21
N LYS A 74 -9.87 -3.64 -5.27
CA LYS A 74 -10.52 -4.61 -6.16
C LYS A 74 -9.50 -5.46 -6.92
N ALA A 75 -8.43 -4.85 -7.42
CA ALA A 75 -7.35 -5.55 -8.11
C ALA A 75 -6.56 -6.47 -7.16
N PHE A 76 -6.34 -6.04 -5.92
CA PHE A 76 -5.74 -6.87 -4.87
C PHE A 76 -6.63 -8.08 -4.56
N LYS A 77 -7.93 -7.87 -4.31
CA LYS A 77 -8.89 -8.95 -4.04
C LYS A 77 -8.89 -9.99 -5.16
N LYS A 78 -8.96 -9.55 -6.42
CA LYS A 78 -8.93 -10.45 -7.59
C LYS A 78 -7.65 -11.28 -7.66
N ARG A 79 -6.48 -10.66 -7.40
CA ARG A 79 -5.20 -11.37 -7.38
C ARG A 79 -5.13 -12.39 -6.25
N TRP A 80 -5.57 -11.99 -5.06
CA TRP A 80 -5.62 -12.86 -3.89
C TRP A 80 -6.56 -14.06 -4.11
N GLU A 81 -7.74 -13.85 -4.71
CA GLU A 81 -8.66 -14.93 -5.08
C GLU A 81 -8.03 -15.93 -6.04
N ALA A 82 -7.28 -15.45 -7.04
CA ALA A 82 -6.59 -16.32 -8.00
C ALA A 82 -5.47 -17.14 -7.34
N VAL A 83 -4.65 -16.50 -6.49
CA VAL A 83 -3.58 -17.18 -5.74
C VAL A 83 -4.17 -18.22 -4.79
N ASN A 84 -5.21 -17.87 -4.04
CA ASN A 84 -5.87 -18.79 -3.12
C ASN A 84 -6.54 -19.97 -3.83
N ALA A 85 -7.10 -19.75 -5.02
CA ALA A 85 -7.67 -20.84 -5.81
C ALA A 85 -6.57 -21.84 -6.21
N ALA A 86 -5.45 -21.33 -6.74
CA ALA A 86 -4.29 -22.16 -7.09
C ALA A 86 -3.72 -22.90 -5.86
N GLU A 87 -3.61 -22.20 -4.72
CA GLU A 87 -3.14 -22.80 -3.46
C GLU A 87 -4.11 -23.87 -2.94
N LYS A 88 -5.43 -23.66 -3.06
CA LYS A 88 -6.44 -24.69 -2.73
C LYS A 88 -6.34 -25.91 -3.61
N ASP A 89 -6.14 -25.73 -4.92
CA ASP A 89 -5.98 -26.83 -5.87
C ASP A 89 -4.70 -27.62 -5.61
N GLU A 90 -3.60 -26.92 -5.31
CA GLU A 90 -2.33 -27.53 -4.89
C GLU A 90 -2.50 -28.31 -3.57
N LEU A 91 -3.15 -27.72 -2.57
CA LEU A 91 -3.44 -28.37 -1.29
C LEU A 91 -4.39 -29.56 -1.44
N ALA A 92 -5.34 -29.52 -2.37
CA ALA A 92 -6.26 -30.62 -2.65
C ALA A 92 -5.54 -31.80 -3.32
N SER A 93 -4.58 -31.53 -4.20
CA SER A 93 -3.75 -32.53 -4.88
C SER A 93 -2.60 -33.08 -4.03
N THR A 94 -2.21 -32.36 -2.98
CA THR A 94 -1.14 -32.77 -2.07
C THR A 94 -1.61 -33.82 -1.07
N SER A 95 -0.98 -34.99 -1.09
CA SER A 95 -1.28 -36.06 -0.12
C SER A 95 -1.05 -35.63 1.33
N VAL A 96 -1.83 -36.20 2.25
CA VAL A 96 -1.71 -35.95 3.70
C VAL A 96 -0.28 -36.25 4.20
N ALA A 97 0.36 -37.30 3.70
CA ALA A 97 1.74 -37.63 4.03
C ALA A 97 2.74 -36.53 3.61
N GLN A 98 2.54 -35.92 2.44
CA GLN A 98 3.38 -34.82 1.97
C GLN A 98 3.21 -33.57 2.85
N LYS A 99 1.97 -33.26 3.26
CA LYS A 99 1.68 -32.16 4.21
C LYS A 99 2.40 -32.38 5.55
N PHE A 100 2.33 -33.60 6.10
CA PHE A 100 3.07 -33.94 7.32
C PHE A 100 4.59 -33.80 7.16
N ARG A 101 5.15 -34.18 6.01
CA ARG A 101 6.58 -33.98 5.72
C ARG A 101 6.96 -32.51 5.66
N GLN A 102 6.14 -31.66 5.04
CA GLN A 102 6.37 -30.21 4.98
C GLN A 102 6.32 -29.58 6.38
N VAL A 103 5.33 -29.95 7.20
CA VAL A 103 5.23 -29.51 8.61
C VAL A 103 6.45 -29.96 9.41
N ALA A 104 6.87 -31.23 9.27
CA ALA A 104 8.07 -31.73 9.94
C ALA A 104 9.34 -30.97 9.52
N ALA A 105 9.49 -30.62 8.23
CA ALA A 105 10.60 -29.83 7.73
C ALA A 105 10.62 -28.40 8.28
N LEU A 106 9.44 -27.77 8.42
CA LEU A 106 9.31 -26.46 9.05
C LEU A 106 9.68 -26.52 10.54
N LEU A 107 9.19 -27.50 11.30
CA LEU A 107 9.53 -27.70 12.70
C LEU A 107 11.03 -27.98 12.90
N ALA A 108 11.63 -28.79 12.03
CA ALA A 108 13.07 -29.06 12.06
C ALA A 108 13.90 -27.79 11.74
N SER A 109 13.40 -26.91 10.89
CA SER A 109 14.04 -25.62 10.60
C SER A 109 13.89 -24.63 11.76
N ALA A 110 12.73 -24.62 12.42
CA ALA A 110 12.50 -23.81 13.62
C ALA A 110 13.45 -24.22 14.76
N ALA A 111 13.73 -25.52 14.92
CA ALA A 111 14.70 -26.00 15.90
C ALA A 111 16.12 -25.43 15.67
N LYS A 112 16.54 -25.25 14.41
CA LYS A 112 17.84 -24.62 14.08
C LYS A 112 17.91 -23.13 14.43
N LEU A 113 16.75 -22.47 14.53
CA LEU A 113 16.64 -21.07 14.94
C LEU A 113 16.48 -20.91 16.46
N GLY A 114 16.55 -22.01 17.23
CA GLY A 114 16.36 -21.99 18.68
C GLY A 114 14.89 -21.91 19.10
N TRP A 115 13.94 -21.99 18.17
CA TRP A 115 12.49 -21.93 18.44
C TRP A 115 11.98 -23.31 18.85
N THR A 116 12.49 -23.82 19.98
CA THR A 116 12.25 -25.19 20.46
C THR A 116 11.33 -25.26 21.67
N GLU A 117 11.12 -24.15 22.35
CA GLU A 117 10.19 -24.07 23.48
C GLU A 117 8.79 -23.70 22.98
N ALA A 118 7.79 -24.48 23.40
CA ALA A 118 6.41 -24.05 23.28
C ALA A 118 6.20 -22.89 24.25
N LEU A 119 6.12 -21.67 23.73
CA LEU A 119 5.69 -20.50 24.48
C LEU A 119 4.19 -20.65 24.77
N ALA A 120 3.86 -21.48 25.76
CA ALA A 120 2.48 -21.72 26.18
C ALA A 120 1.75 -20.40 26.50
N GLU A 121 2.49 -19.39 26.98
CA GLU A 121 1.99 -18.02 27.14
C GLU A 121 1.71 -17.31 25.80
N GLU A 122 2.57 -17.45 24.79
CA GLU A 122 2.31 -16.90 23.46
C GLU A 122 1.17 -17.62 22.74
N GLU A 123 1.01 -18.93 22.91
CA GLU A 123 -0.15 -19.65 22.39
C GLU A 123 -1.46 -19.13 22.99
N ALA A 124 -1.49 -18.85 24.30
CA ALA A 124 -2.64 -18.26 24.95
C ALA A 124 -2.94 -16.86 24.39
N LEU A 125 -1.91 -16.02 24.23
CA LEU A 125 -2.02 -14.68 23.64
C LEU A 125 -2.49 -14.71 22.18
N VAL A 126 -1.98 -15.64 21.38
CA VAL A 126 -2.38 -15.82 19.97
C VAL A 126 -3.84 -16.27 19.90
N ARG A 127 -4.26 -17.21 20.75
CA ARG A 127 -5.67 -17.66 20.83
C ARG A 127 -6.60 -16.53 21.27
N GLU A 128 -6.20 -15.74 22.26
CA GLU A 128 -6.99 -14.58 22.73
C GLU A 128 -7.11 -13.51 21.64
N ARG A 129 -5.99 -13.20 20.97
CA ARG A 129 -5.97 -12.28 19.82
C ARG A 129 -6.88 -12.77 18.70
N TYR A 130 -6.83 -14.06 18.37
CA TYR A 130 -7.68 -14.65 17.33
C TYR A 130 -9.16 -14.59 17.72
N ALA A 131 -9.50 -14.91 18.97
CA ALA A 131 -10.86 -14.80 19.50
C ALA A 131 -11.39 -13.36 19.45
N ARG A 132 -10.54 -12.37 19.73
CA ARG A 132 -10.87 -10.94 19.62
C ARG A 132 -11.11 -10.52 18.17
N LEU A 133 -10.23 -10.91 17.25
CA LEU A 133 -10.32 -10.56 15.83
C LEU A 133 -11.52 -11.23 15.14
N ARG A 134 -11.88 -12.46 15.53
CA ARG A 134 -13.05 -13.17 14.98
C ARG A 134 -14.37 -12.41 15.20
N LYS A 135 -14.46 -11.57 16.24
CA LYS A 135 -15.64 -10.73 16.49
C LYS A 135 -15.86 -9.68 15.40
N TYR A 136 -14.83 -9.32 14.63
CA TYR A 136 -14.88 -8.31 13.59
C TYR A 136 -14.96 -8.90 12.16
N SER A 137 -14.92 -10.22 11.99
CA SER A 137 -14.92 -10.84 10.65
C SER A 137 -16.30 -11.26 10.13
N HIS A 138 -17.39 -10.95 10.86
CA HIS A 138 -18.77 -11.33 10.52
C HIS A 138 -19.69 -10.12 10.29
N VAL A 139 -19.15 -9.00 9.78
CA VAL A 139 -19.93 -7.85 9.28
C VAL A 139 -19.76 -7.74 7.77
#